data_AF-G2Z179-F1
#
_entry.id   AF-G2Z179-F1
#
_cell.length_a   1.000
_cell.length_b   1.000
_cell.length_c   1.000
_cell.angle_alpha   90.00
_cell.angle_beta   90.00
_cell.angle_gamma   90.00
#
_symmetry.space_group_name_H-M   'P 1'
#
loop_
_entity.id
_entity.type
_entity.pdbx_description
1 polymer ?
#
loop_
_entity_poly.entity_id
_entity_poly.type
_entity_poly.pdbx_seq_one_letter_code
_entity_poly.pdbx_strand_id
1 'polypeptide(L)'
;MNIQLALQLYKNMGFRYTRYRIWHELEKRTGLLQKKHPVCPETKSFISLDTWRQQSPLFIFECRKTIQDKKIRDEKLKENAFNILNGSILFFSNEWIHLGLDYNWLKNPDSGYEYNIQDHWTKIQDFNAAIGDIKYVWEKSRFTYLLTIMRYDYHFDEDHSAFVFSEIESWIDQNPINQGPNWKCSQEISLRLLNWLYVLNFYKDTTNLTEKLWQKIQNAVYWQLHHVNEHIHFSRIAVRNNHAITETMILALSNMLFPYIPETKKWSQRGITYFEQEIDYQIYEDGAFIQHSMNYHRVLIQLLCFGFQISNIHKKYFSKKVYEKAYSCLNFLYQFVEKSNGHLPNYGSNDGALFFPLSNHEFRDYRPQLNTLHVILTGQDLFENQQEDFITKSKCLYSFDVLVQKYGVTLFKPSGYYLIREANSFTFFKCGSYKDRPFQADNLHLDIWKNGINVFRDAGSYKYNTDPKWVQFFMGTQSHNTVMLEGANQMYKGSRFIWFYWTKALDFTFNETEDSYIFEGKISVFTYINPKITHVRKVTKYKGQLKWLVEDRLENCTGKMAQQCWNIAPNSLVEIIANDTQNTVNAKSFESYYSSLYGHKEQQIGCYFEFEDEIKTQITIN
;
A
#
# COMPACT_ATOMS: atom_id res chain seq x y z
N MET A 1 -0.93 28.47 8.56
CA MET A 1 -1.43 27.53 9.59
C MET A 1 -1.48 28.29 10.90
N ASN A 2 -2.61 28.28 11.62
CA ASN A 2 -2.70 28.90 12.95
C ASN A 2 -1.78 28.16 13.95
N ILE A 3 -1.25 28.88 14.94
CA ILE A 3 -0.33 28.42 15.98
C ILE A 3 -0.87 27.16 16.68
N GLN A 4 -2.17 27.09 16.98
CA GLN A 4 -2.77 25.91 17.61
C GLN A 4 -2.60 24.63 16.78
N LEU A 5 -2.85 24.70 15.47
CA LEU A 5 -2.65 23.57 14.56
C LEU A 5 -1.16 23.25 14.36
N ALA A 6 -0.28 24.26 14.40
CA ALA A 6 1.16 24.05 14.36
C ALA A 6 1.66 23.27 15.58
N LEU A 7 1.19 23.64 16.78
CA LEU A 7 1.48 22.93 18.03
C LEU A 7 0.93 21.51 18.00
N GLN A 8 -0.28 21.31 17.45
CA GLN A 8 -0.86 19.98 17.30
C GLN A 8 -0.06 19.10 16.31
N LEU A 9 0.41 19.67 15.20
CA LEU A 9 1.28 18.96 14.26
C LEU A 9 2.60 18.57 14.91
N TYR A 10 3.21 19.50 15.68
CA TYR A 10 4.43 19.23 16.44
C TYR A 10 4.22 18.12 17.47
N LYS A 11 3.11 18.15 18.20
CA LYS A 11 2.73 17.11 19.18
C LYS A 11 2.57 15.74 18.52
N ASN A 12 1.96 15.69 17.34
CA ASN A 12 1.72 14.45 16.60
C ASN A 12 2.98 13.88 15.94
N MET A 13 3.79 14.73 15.30
CA MET A 13 4.93 14.28 14.48
C MET A 13 6.28 14.30 15.22
N GLY A 14 6.36 15.05 16.32
CA GLY A 14 7.55 15.14 17.18
C GLY A 14 8.68 16.04 16.66
N PHE A 15 9.70 16.19 17.50
CA PHE A 15 10.85 17.07 17.26
C PHE A 15 11.71 16.61 16.08
N ARG A 16 11.98 15.30 15.95
CA ARG A 16 12.81 14.72 14.88
C ARG A 16 12.25 15.07 13.50
N TYR A 17 10.95 14.89 13.30
CA TYR A 17 10.26 15.27 12.06
C TYR A 17 10.35 16.76 11.79
N THR A 18 10.00 17.58 12.79
CA THR A 18 9.90 19.04 12.65
C THR A 18 11.25 19.65 12.28
N ARG A 19 12.32 19.29 13.02
CA ARG A 19 13.68 19.75 12.73
C ARG A 19 14.13 19.36 11.33
N TYR A 20 13.87 18.11 10.93
CA TYR A 20 14.23 17.63 9.59
C TYR A 20 13.48 18.39 8.49
N ARG A 21 12.17 18.63 8.64
CA ARG A 21 11.39 19.38 7.65
C ARG A 21 11.87 20.82 7.47
N ILE A 22 12.23 21.50 8.56
CA ILE A 22 12.81 22.84 8.50
C ILE A 22 14.14 22.81 7.76
N TRP A 23 15.04 21.90 8.14
CA TRP A 23 16.36 21.76 7.50
C TRP A 23 16.24 21.42 6.00
N HIS A 24 15.40 20.46 5.64
CA HIS A 24 15.18 20.05 4.26
C HIS A 24 14.63 21.20 3.40
N GLU A 25 13.71 22.02 3.92
CA GLU A 25 13.22 23.21 3.22
C GLU A 25 14.33 24.26 3.04
N LEU A 26 15.23 24.43 4.03
CA LEU A 26 16.41 25.28 3.88
C LEU A 26 17.37 24.74 2.81
N GLU A 27 17.66 23.43 2.80
CA GLU A 27 18.51 22.81 1.77
C GLU A 27 17.91 22.99 0.36
N LYS A 28 16.58 22.92 0.24
CA LYS A 28 15.86 23.18 -1.00
C LYS A 28 16.03 24.63 -1.46
N ARG A 29 15.80 25.60 -0.58
CA ARG A 29 15.84 27.04 -0.91
C ARG A 29 17.25 27.57 -1.18
N THR A 30 18.24 27.03 -0.48
CA THR A 30 19.67 27.42 -0.63
C THR A 30 20.36 26.72 -1.81
N GLY A 31 19.69 25.80 -2.50
CA GLY A 31 20.26 25.01 -3.60
C GLY A 31 21.21 23.89 -3.15
N LEU A 32 21.34 23.62 -1.84
CA LEU A 32 22.15 22.50 -1.34
C LEU A 32 21.65 21.15 -1.84
N LEU A 33 20.33 20.95 -1.98
CA LEU A 33 19.80 19.72 -2.59
C LEU A 33 20.24 19.57 -4.05
N GLN A 34 20.24 20.64 -4.85
CA GLN A 34 20.72 20.59 -6.24
C GLN A 34 22.21 20.22 -6.31
N LYS A 35 23.02 20.69 -5.35
CA LYS A 35 24.44 20.30 -5.27
C LYS A 35 24.64 18.82 -4.93
N LYS A 36 23.81 18.25 -4.06
CA LYS A 36 23.84 16.80 -3.75
C LYS A 36 23.29 15.94 -4.87
N HIS A 37 22.43 16.50 -5.72
CA HIS A 37 21.78 15.82 -6.84
C HIS A 37 22.12 16.55 -8.16
N PRO A 38 23.38 16.48 -8.62
CA PRO A 38 23.82 17.26 -9.79
C PRO A 38 23.07 16.86 -11.06
N VAL A 39 22.78 17.85 -11.91
CA VAL A 39 22.36 17.64 -13.30
C VAL A 39 23.58 17.42 -14.19
N CYS A 40 23.43 16.65 -15.26
CA CYS A 40 24.52 16.31 -16.19
C CYS A 40 25.83 15.85 -15.50
N PRO A 41 25.76 14.91 -14.54
CA PRO A 41 26.97 14.49 -13.85
C PRO A 41 27.86 13.60 -14.75
N GLU A 42 29.06 13.29 -14.27
CA GLU A 42 30.00 12.42 -14.98
C GLU A 42 29.37 11.07 -15.31
N THR A 43 29.57 10.62 -16.55
CA THR A 43 29.11 9.30 -17.00
C THR A 43 29.83 8.21 -16.25
N LYS A 44 29.08 7.25 -15.69
CA LYS A 44 29.64 6.09 -14.99
C LYS A 44 29.50 4.81 -15.83
N SER A 45 30.56 4.02 -15.82
CA SER A 45 30.69 2.71 -16.47
C SER A 45 31.57 1.84 -15.58
N PHE A 46 31.27 0.53 -15.50
CA PHE A 46 31.95 -0.37 -14.56
C PHE A 46 32.45 -1.64 -15.24
N ILE A 47 31.59 -2.36 -15.98
CA ILE A 47 31.94 -3.61 -16.65
C ILE A 47 31.38 -3.67 -18.08
N SER A 48 31.97 -4.48 -18.95
CA SER A 48 31.41 -4.77 -20.28
C SER A 48 30.15 -5.62 -20.18
N LEU A 49 29.33 -5.62 -21.23
CA LEU A 49 28.16 -6.47 -21.33
C LEU A 49 28.55 -7.96 -21.30
N ASP A 50 29.62 -8.33 -22.00
CA ASP A 50 30.11 -9.70 -22.00
C ASP A 50 30.56 -10.15 -20.60
N THR A 51 31.22 -9.26 -19.85
CA THR A 51 31.59 -9.54 -18.45
C THR A 51 30.34 -9.73 -17.61
N TRP A 52 29.36 -8.85 -17.75
CA TRP A 52 28.10 -8.97 -17.03
C TRP A 52 27.38 -10.26 -17.39
N ARG A 53 27.34 -10.69 -18.66
CA ARG A 53 26.71 -11.96 -19.06
C ARG A 53 27.39 -13.18 -18.45
N GLN A 54 28.72 -13.19 -18.41
CA GLN A 54 29.50 -14.31 -17.87
C GLN A 54 29.49 -14.36 -16.33
N GLN A 55 29.40 -13.20 -15.68
CA GLN A 55 29.57 -13.04 -14.23
C GLN A 55 28.40 -12.26 -13.61
N SER A 56 27.18 -12.49 -14.11
CA SER A 56 26.00 -11.79 -13.60
C SER A 56 25.86 -12.08 -12.10
N PRO A 57 25.54 -11.06 -11.28
CA PRO A 57 25.16 -11.29 -9.90
C PRO A 57 23.96 -12.22 -9.84
N LEU A 58 23.92 -13.10 -8.84
CA LEU A 58 22.80 -14.02 -8.68
C LEU A 58 21.50 -13.23 -8.52
N PHE A 59 20.47 -13.66 -9.23
CA PHE A 59 19.12 -13.12 -9.15
C PHE A 59 18.12 -14.26 -8.94
N ILE A 60 16.83 -13.94 -8.81
CA ILE A 60 15.74 -14.92 -8.54
C ILE A 60 15.79 -16.08 -9.53
N PHE A 61 16.12 -15.79 -10.78
CA PHE A 61 16.51 -16.72 -11.85
C PHE A 61 17.77 -16.19 -12.54
N GLU A 62 18.55 -17.05 -13.19
CA GLU A 62 19.76 -16.64 -13.90
C GLU A 62 19.44 -16.00 -15.26
N CYS A 63 18.63 -16.68 -16.06
CA CYS A 63 18.08 -16.17 -17.32
C CYS A 63 16.79 -16.92 -17.70
N ARG A 64 16.12 -16.47 -18.77
CA ARG A 64 14.91 -17.13 -19.29
C ARG A 64 15.06 -18.65 -19.45
N LYS A 65 16.22 -19.14 -19.89
CA LYS A 65 16.47 -20.57 -20.16
C LYS A 65 16.57 -21.41 -18.88
N THR A 66 16.86 -20.80 -17.74
CA THR A 66 17.03 -21.51 -16.46
C THR A 66 15.73 -21.65 -15.66
N ILE A 67 14.67 -20.95 -16.07
CA ILE A 67 13.38 -21.00 -15.39
C ILE A 67 12.73 -22.36 -15.68
N GLN A 68 12.23 -23.01 -14.63
CA GLN A 68 11.67 -24.37 -14.69
C GLN A 68 10.15 -24.41 -14.41
N ASP A 69 9.54 -23.24 -14.24
CA ASP A 69 8.11 -23.11 -13.93
C ASP A 69 7.25 -23.72 -15.04
N LYS A 70 6.12 -24.32 -14.69
CA LYS A 70 5.18 -24.85 -15.69
C LYS A 70 4.67 -23.70 -16.56
N LYS A 71 4.76 -23.85 -17.89
CA LYS A 71 4.16 -22.88 -18.81
C LYS A 71 2.64 -23.00 -18.83
N ILE A 72 1.94 -21.87 -18.70
CA ILE A 72 0.48 -21.78 -18.69
C ILE A 72 0.07 -20.72 -19.71
N ARG A 73 -0.59 -21.14 -20.80
CA ARG A 73 -1.10 -20.24 -21.84
C ARG A 73 -2.42 -19.63 -21.39
N ASP A 74 -2.34 -18.58 -20.59
CA ASP A 74 -3.48 -17.85 -20.05
C ASP A 74 -3.94 -16.74 -21.01
N GLU A 75 -5.23 -16.73 -21.37
CA GLU A 75 -5.78 -15.78 -22.33
C GLU A 75 -5.77 -14.32 -21.82
N LYS A 76 -5.95 -14.09 -20.51
CA LYS A 76 -5.87 -12.75 -19.92
C LYS A 76 -4.45 -12.22 -19.97
N LEU A 77 -3.44 -13.06 -19.75
CA LEU A 77 -2.04 -12.67 -19.93
C LEU A 77 -1.75 -12.29 -21.39
N LYS A 78 -2.25 -13.06 -22.35
CA LYS A 78 -2.12 -12.78 -23.78
C LYS A 78 -2.81 -11.48 -24.18
N GLU A 79 -4.04 -11.24 -23.69
CA GLU A 79 -4.77 -9.99 -23.92
C GLU A 79 -4.02 -8.78 -23.34
N ASN A 80 -3.55 -8.90 -22.10
CA ASN A 80 -2.78 -7.83 -21.46
C ASN A 80 -1.48 -7.53 -22.23
N ALA A 81 -0.76 -8.56 -22.67
CA ALA A 81 0.43 -8.38 -23.49
C ALA A 81 0.12 -7.73 -24.84
N PHE A 82 -0.96 -8.15 -25.51
CA PHE A 82 -1.44 -7.52 -26.73
C PHE A 82 -1.76 -6.04 -26.52
N ASN A 83 -2.47 -5.67 -25.45
CA ASN A 83 -2.78 -4.28 -25.15
C ASN A 83 -1.50 -3.45 -24.95
N ILE A 84 -0.53 -3.97 -24.21
CA ILE A 84 0.78 -3.33 -23.97
C ILE A 84 1.55 -3.12 -25.26
N LEU A 85 1.67 -4.16 -26.09
CA LEU A 85 2.40 -4.11 -27.35
C LEU A 85 1.73 -3.19 -28.39
N ASN A 86 0.44 -2.86 -28.21
CA ASN A 86 -0.28 -1.87 -28.99
C ASN A 86 -0.34 -0.47 -28.34
N GLY A 87 0.47 -0.22 -27.31
CA GLY A 87 0.63 1.11 -26.71
C GLY A 87 -0.39 1.46 -25.62
N SER A 88 -1.10 0.48 -25.06
CA SER A 88 -1.98 0.68 -23.91
C SER A 88 -1.34 0.18 -22.62
N ILE A 89 -1.44 0.95 -21.54
CA ILE A 89 -0.87 0.59 -20.23
C ILE A 89 -1.97 0.53 -19.19
N LEU A 90 -1.93 -0.49 -18.32
CA LEU A 90 -2.87 -0.64 -17.21
C LEU A 90 -2.42 0.23 -16.03
N PHE A 91 -3.15 1.31 -15.78
CA PHE A 91 -2.90 2.24 -14.70
C PHE A 91 -3.61 1.79 -13.42
N PHE A 92 -2.90 1.85 -12.29
CA PHE A 92 -3.43 1.57 -10.95
C PHE A 92 -4.14 0.21 -10.85
N SER A 93 -3.64 -0.76 -11.62
CA SER A 93 -4.18 -2.12 -11.72
C SER A 93 -5.66 -2.22 -12.15
N ASN A 94 -6.20 -1.19 -12.82
CA ASN A 94 -7.62 -1.13 -13.17
C ASN A 94 -7.91 -0.52 -14.55
N GLU A 95 -7.32 0.62 -14.89
CA GLU A 95 -7.74 1.40 -16.06
C GLU A 95 -6.73 1.27 -17.21
N TRP A 96 -7.16 0.74 -18.36
CA TRP A 96 -6.33 0.73 -19.57
C TRP A 96 -6.35 2.12 -20.22
N ILE A 97 -5.18 2.75 -20.33
CA ILE A 97 -5.01 4.03 -21.02
C ILE A 97 -4.16 3.81 -22.26
N HIS A 98 -4.68 4.20 -23.43
CA HIS A 98 -3.94 4.16 -24.68
C HIS A 98 -2.99 5.37 -24.78
N LEU A 99 -1.70 5.11 -24.64
CA LEU A 99 -0.65 6.12 -24.65
C LEU A 99 0.03 6.25 -26.02
N GLY A 100 -0.13 5.24 -26.89
CA GLY A 100 0.63 5.07 -28.11
C GLY A 100 2.04 4.50 -27.86
N LEU A 101 2.74 4.17 -28.93
CA LEU A 101 4.10 3.60 -28.85
C LEU A 101 5.16 4.70 -28.65
N ASP A 102 4.95 5.88 -29.22
CA ASP A 102 5.86 7.04 -29.10
C ASP A 102 5.46 7.95 -27.93
N TYR A 103 5.30 7.38 -26.74
CA TYR A 103 4.83 8.12 -25.57
C TYR A 103 5.88 9.11 -25.02
N ASN A 104 5.44 10.36 -24.75
CA ASN A 104 6.25 11.34 -24.03
C ASN A 104 6.23 11.07 -22.52
N TRP A 105 7.37 10.61 -21.98
CA TRP A 105 7.52 10.27 -20.55
C TRP A 105 7.36 11.45 -19.59
N LEU A 106 7.36 12.68 -20.11
CA LEU A 106 7.18 13.92 -19.37
C LEU A 106 5.77 14.49 -19.53
N LYS A 107 4.85 13.77 -20.17
CA LYS A 107 3.46 14.16 -20.23
C LYS A 107 2.67 13.47 -19.11
N ASN A 108 1.77 14.20 -18.48
CA ASN A 108 0.73 13.62 -17.64
C ASN A 108 -0.44 13.17 -18.55
N PRO A 109 -0.75 11.88 -18.61
CA PRO A 109 -1.80 11.37 -19.50
C PRO A 109 -3.22 11.72 -19.02
N ASP A 110 -3.41 12.07 -17.74
CA ASP A 110 -4.71 12.49 -17.19
C ASP A 110 -4.98 13.97 -17.48
N SER A 111 -4.04 14.86 -17.17
CA SER A 111 -4.22 16.32 -17.35
C SER A 111 -3.76 16.85 -18.71
N GLY A 112 -2.96 16.08 -19.44
CA GLY A 112 -2.27 16.52 -20.66
C GLY A 112 -1.05 17.42 -20.41
N TYR A 113 -0.73 17.75 -19.15
CA TYR A 113 0.37 18.65 -18.80
C TYR A 113 1.72 18.08 -19.18
N GLU A 114 2.57 18.88 -19.80
CA GLU A 114 3.94 18.52 -20.17
C GLU A 114 4.95 19.20 -19.25
N TYR A 115 5.79 18.40 -18.59
CA TYR A 115 6.82 18.87 -17.69
C TYR A 115 8.04 19.34 -18.48
N ASN A 116 8.67 20.43 -18.04
CA ASN A 116 9.91 20.90 -18.64
C ASN A 116 11.08 19.97 -18.26
N ILE A 117 11.67 19.33 -19.27
CA ILE A 117 12.82 18.41 -19.11
C ILE A 117 14.04 19.07 -18.46
N GLN A 118 14.18 20.39 -18.56
CA GLN A 118 15.33 21.10 -18.01
C GLN A 118 15.20 21.38 -16.52
N ASP A 119 14.00 21.26 -15.95
CA ASP A 119 13.77 21.55 -14.54
C ASP A 119 14.41 20.49 -13.65
N HIS A 120 15.26 20.91 -12.73
CA HIS A 120 15.73 20.04 -11.64
C HIS A 120 14.54 19.55 -10.82
N TRP A 121 14.57 18.28 -10.39
CA TRP A 121 13.45 17.64 -9.69
C TRP A 121 12.95 18.43 -8.46
N THR A 122 13.82 19.18 -7.78
CA THR A 122 13.42 20.02 -6.62
C THR A 122 12.45 21.14 -6.97
N LYS A 123 12.47 21.60 -8.24
CA LYS A 123 11.61 22.69 -8.74
C LYS A 123 10.24 22.18 -9.18
N ILE A 124 10.11 20.87 -9.42
CA ILE A 124 8.83 20.25 -9.76
C ILE A 124 7.85 20.51 -8.61
N GLN A 125 6.78 21.22 -8.97
CA GLN A 125 5.74 21.61 -8.03
C GLN A 125 4.95 20.38 -7.63
N ASP A 126 4.86 20.17 -6.33
CA ASP A 126 4.07 19.09 -5.77
C ASP A 126 2.55 19.39 -5.92
N PHE A 127 2.16 20.66 -6.10
CA PHE A 127 0.77 21.12 -6.09
C PHE A 127 0.53 22.21 -7.13
N ASN A 128 -0.08 21.82 -8.24
CA ASN A 128 -0.63 22.72 -9.22
C ASN A 128 -1.79 22.00 -9.90
N ALA A 129 -3.00 22.57 -9.82
CA ALA A 129 -4.19 21.94 -10.40
C ALA A 129 -4.05 21.71 -11.91
N ALA A 130 -3.30 22.57 -12.62
CA ALA A 130 -3.02 22.39 -14.04
C ALA A 130 -2.08 21.21 -14.33
N ILE A 131 -1.25 20.79 -13.36
CA ILE A 131 -0.36 19.63 -13.51
C ILE A 131 -1.13 18.31 -13.35
N GLY A 132 -2.17 18.28 -12.52
CA GLY A 132 -2.90 17.06 -12.16
C GLY A 132 -2.15 16.20 -11.13
N ASP A 133 -2.51 14.93 -11.02
CA ASP A 133 -1.82 13.98 -10.14
C ASP A 133 -0.58 13.41 -10.82
N ILE A 134 0.60 13.71 -10.25
CA ILE A 134 1.90 13.25 -10.75
C ILE A 134 2.03 11.72 -10.78
N LYS A 135 1.20 10.98 -10.02
CA LYS A 135 1.19 9.52 -10.06
C LYS A 135 0.94 8.96 -11.46
N TYR A 136 0.15 9.64 -12.28
CA TYR A 136 -0.08 9.22 -13.66
C TYR A 136 1.20 9.29 -14.52
N VAL A 137 2.15 10.16 -14.18
CA VAL A 137 3.47 10.18 -14.84
C VAL A 137 4.36 9.05 -14.32
N TRP A 138 4.30 8.79 -13.01
CA TRP A 138 5.12 7.77 -12.36
C TRP A 138 4.68 6.35 -12.70
N GLU A 139 3.40 6.11 -12.97
CA GLU A 139 2.83 4.77 -13.16
C GLU A 139 3.55 3.97 -14.26
N LYS A 140 3.64 4.51 -15.49
CA LYS A 140 4.42 3.88 -16.59
C LYS A 140 5.90 3.83 -16.25
N SER A 141 6.44 4.86 -15.57
CA SER A 141 7.86 4.97 -15.20
C SER A 141 8.28 3.99 -14.09
N ARG A 142 7.36 3.20 -13.52
CA ARG A 142 7.68 2.05 -12.65
C ARG A 142 8.04 0.80 -13.45
N PHE A 143 7.66 0.70 -14.73
CA PHE A 143 7.92 -0.46 -15.59
C PHE A 143 7.29 -1.79 -15.13
N THR A 144 6.23 -1.73 -14.32
CA THR A 144 5.49 -2.94 -13.89
C THR A 144 4.92 -3.72 -15.07
N TYR A 145 4.48 -3.02 -16.12
CA TYR A 145 3.93 -3.62 -17.35
C TYR A 145 4.96 -4.47 -18.12
N LEU A 146 6.27 -4.20 -17.98
CA LEU A 146 7.29 -5.04 -18.60
C LEU A 146 7.37 -6.43 -17.97
N LEU A 147 6.94 -6.58 -16.70
CA LEU A 147 6.84 -7.89 -16.07
C LEU A 147 5.70 -8.71 -16.70
N THR A 148 4.62 -8.07 -17.17
CA THR A 148 3.57 -8.74 -17.93
C THR A 148 4.11 -9.27 -19.27
N ILE A 149 4.91 -8.47 -20.00
CA ILE A 149 5.56 -8.92 -21.24
C ILE A 149 6.53 -10.06 -20.97
N MET A 150 7.37 -9.95 -19.93
CA MET A 150 8.28 -11.02 -19.50
C MET A 150 7.54 -12.35 -19.23
N ARG A 151 6.42 -12.29 -18.51
CA ARG A 151 5.57 -13.47 -18.24
C ARG A 151 4.96 -14.04 -19.52
N TYR A 152 4.45 -13.17 -20.39
CA TYR A 152 3.87 -13.57 -21.66
C TYR A 152 4.91 -14.31 -22.51
N ASP A 153 6.10 -13.73 -22.69
CA ASP A 153 7.20 -14.35 -23.44
C ASP A 153 7.58 -15.71 -22.86
N TYR A 154 7.65 -15.83 -21.52
CA TYR A 154 7.92 -17.11 -20.88
C TYR A 154 6.88 -18.18 -21.20
N HIS A 155 5.59 -17.84 -21.05
CA HIS A 155 4.49 -18.80 -21.15
C HIS A 155 4.07 -19.12 -22.60
N PHE A 156 4.31 -18.20 -23.54
CA PHE A 156 3.92 -18.34 -24.95
C PHE A 156 5.08 -18.63 -25.90
N ASP A 157 6.31 -18.67 -25.40
CA ASP A 157 7.52 -18.89 -26.21
C ASP A 157 7.80 -17.76 -27.22
N GLU A 158 7.39 -16.55 -26.88
CA GLU A 158 7.59 -15.33 -27.70
C GLU A 158 8.85 -14.56 -27.28
N ASP A 159 9.33 -13.61 -28.08
CA ASP A 159 10.47 -12.74 -27.70
C ASP A 159 10.19 -11.28 -28.11
N HIS A 160 9.90 -10.47 -27.09
CA HIS A 160 9.67 -9.03 -27.19
C HIS A 160 10.82 -8.24 -26.55
N SER A 161 12.03 -8.81 -26.48
CA SER A 161 13.19 -8.13 -25.91
C SER A 161 13.52 -6.80 -26.60
N ALA A 162 13.28 -6.68 -27.92
CA ALA A 162 13.46 -5.42 -28.64
C ALA A 162 12.57 -4.30 -28.07
N PHE A 163 11.28 -4.60 -27.84
CA PHE A 163 10.33 -3.66 -27.23
C PHE A 163 10.73 -3.31 -25.79
N VAL A 164 11.08 -4.31 -25.00
CA VAL A 164 11.49 -4.13 -23.59
C VAL A 164 12.69 -3.19 -23.48
N PHE A 165 13.71 -3.38 -24.33
CA PHE A 165 14.92 -2.55 -24.29
C PHE A 165 14.72 -1.18 -24.94
N SER A 166 13.85 -1.04 -25.94
CA SER A 166 13.49 0.27 -26.49
C SER A 166 12.76 1.13 -25.46
N GLU A 167 11.89 0.54 -24.64
CA GLU A 167 11.21 1.26 -23.55
C GLU A 167 12.18 1.79 -22.48
N ILE A 168 13.17 0.97 -22.09
CA ILE A 168 14.23 1.37 -21.14
C ILE A 168 15.10 2.48 -21.74
N GLU A 169 15.55 2.33 -22.99
CA GLU A 169 16.40 3.33 -23.66
C GLU A 169 15.67 4.66 -23.84
N SER A 170 14.43 4.62 -24.34
CA SER A 170 13.56 5.79 -24.52
C SER A 170 13.35 6.55 -23.21
N TRP A 171 13.14 5.84 -22.09
CA TRP A 171 13.02 6.47 -20.79
C TRP A 171 14.33 7.15 -20.36
N ILE A 172 15.48 6.49 -20.51
CA ILE A 172 16.79 7.05 -20.14
C ILE A 172 17.04 8.35 -20.93
N ASP A 173 16.78 8.33 -22.24
CA ASP A 173 17.05 9.45 -23.14
C ASP A 173 16.11 10.64 -22.86
N GLN A 174 14.88 10.40 -22.41
CA GLN A 174 13.89 11.45 -22.09
C GLN A 174 13.86 11.89 -20.61
N ASN A 175 14.59 11.21 -19.72
CA ASN A 175 14.61 11.50 -18.27
C ASN A 175 16.03 11.74 -17.76
N PRO A 176 16.67 12.87 -18.16
CA PRO A 176 18.04 13.17 -17.79
C PRO A 176 18.21 13.22 -16.26
N ILE A 177 19.43 12.89 -15.82
CA ILE A 177 19.73 12.64 -14.41
C ILE A 177 19.35 13.83 -13.53
N ASN A 178 18.57 13.57 -12.49
CA ASN A 178 18.06 14.56 -11.52
C ASN A 178 17.17 15.67 -12.12
N GLN A 179 16.59 15.45 -13.30
CA GLN A 179 15.71 16.41 -13.97
C GLN A 179 14.33 15.81 -14.25
N GLY A 180 13.30 16.66 -14.23
CA GLY A 180 11.92 16.26 -14.48
C GLY A 180 11.24 15.52 -13.31
N PRO A 181 9.99 15.09 -13.52
CA PRO A 181 9.14 14.52 -12.49
C PRO A 181 9.59 13.12 -12.03
N ASN A 182 10.23 12.33 -12.90
CA ASN A 182 10.58 10.94 -12.61
C ASN A 182 11.78 10.75 -11.66
N TRP A 183 12.46 11.85 -11.31
CA TRP A 183 13.53 11.93 -10.30
C TRP A 183 13.07 12.52 -8.97
N LYS A 184 11.78 12.85 -8.83
CA LYS A 184 11.23 13.52 -7.64
C LYS A 184 11.05 12.59 -6.44
N CYS A 185 10.73 11.32 -6.69
CA CYS A 185 10.38 10.36 -5.65
C CYS A 185 11.33 9.16 -5.68
N SER A 186 12.13 9.01 -4.62
CA SER A 186 13.10 7.92 -4.48
C SER A 186 12.47 6.53 -4.43
N GLN A 187 11.22 6.40 -3.97
CA GLN A 187 10.50 5.13 -4.08
C GLN A 187 10.29 4.73 -5.54
N GLU A 188 9.87 5.66 -6.40
CA GLU A 188 9.62 5.37 -7.81
C GLU A 188 10.92 5.00 -8.54
N ILE A 189 12.02 5.65 -8.17
CA ILE A 189 13.37 5.28 -8.61
C ILE A 189 13.70 3.83 -8.19
N SER A 190 13.45 3.50 -6.93
CA SER A 190 13.72 2.17 -6.37
C SER A 190 12.91 1.08 -7.08
N LEU A 191 11.60 1.31 -7.28
CA LEU A 191 10.70 0.37 -7.97
C LEU A 191 11.10 0.13 -9.41
N ARG A 192 11.47 1.20 -10.14
CA ARG A 192 11.97 1.07 -11.51
C ARG A 192 13.23 0.21 -11.58
N LEU A 193 14.19 0.41 -10.68
CA LEU A 193 15.39 -0.43 -10.63
C LEU A 193 15.04 -1.90 -10.36
N LEU A 194 14.11 -2.17 -9.44
CA LEU A 194 13.67 -3.54 -9.13
C LEU A 194 13.01 -4.21 -10.34
N ASN A 195 12.14 -3.49 -11.06
CA ASN A 195 11.50 -4.02 -12.27
C ASN A 195 12.47 -4.17 -13.45
N TRP A 196 13.43 -3.26 -13.61
CA TRP A 196 14.52 -3.40 -14.59
C TRP A 196 15.35 -4.66 -14.31
N LEU A 197 15.65 -4.98 -13.05
CA LEU A 197 16.42 -6.18 -12.70
C LEU A 197 15.75 -7.47 -13.15
N TYR A 198 14.43 -7.59 -13.04
CA TYR A 198 13.71 -8.75 -13.57
C TYR A 198 13.93 -8.91 -15.07
N VAL A 199 13.68 -7.87 -15.85
CA VAL A 199 13.76 -7.96 -17.33
C VAL A 199 15.19 -8.04 -17.84
N LEU A 200 16.14 -7.37 -17.18
CA LEU A 200 17.56 -7.48 -17.51
C LEU A 200 18.04 -8.93 -17.38
N ASN A 201 17.76 -9.58 -16.24
CA ASN A 201 18.15 -10.97 -16.04
C ASN A 201 17.38 -11.91 -16.96
N PHE A 202 16.09 -11.68 -17.21
CA PHE A 202 15.28 -12.54 -18.07
C PHE A 202 15.79 -12.53 -19.52
N TYR A 203 16.00 -11.35 -20.09
CA TYR A 203 16.47 -11.16 -21.47
C TYR A 203 18.00 -11.06 -21.60
N LYS A 204 18.75 -11.48 -20.59
CA LYS A 204 20.22 -11.35 -20.49
C LYS A 204 20.99 -11.73 -21.77
N ASP A 205 20.54 -12.77 -22.46
CA ASP A 205 21.21 -13.36 -23.63
C ASP A 205 20.75 -12.77 -24.98
N THR A 206 19.81 -11.83 -25.01
CA THR A 206 19.30 -11.28 -26.28
C THR A 206 20.33 -10.38 -26.98
N THR A 207 20.30 -10.35 -28.31
CA THR A 207 21.10 -9.42 -29.11
C THR A 207 20.62 -7.97 -29.05
N ASN A 208 19.37 -7.74 -28.60
CA ASN A 208 18.80 -6.40 -28.44
C ASN A 208 19.41 -5.60 -27.28
N LEU A 209 20.03 -6.28 -26.30
CA LEU A 209 20.88 -5.64 -25.31
C LEU A 209 22.28 -5.50 -25.92
N THR A 210 22.60 -4.30 -26.38
CA THR A 210 23.91 -3.97 -26.98
C THR A 210 24.87 -3.41 -25.92
N GLU A 211 26.17 -3.45 -26.19
CA GLU A 211 27.18 -2.82 -25.32
C GLU A 211 26.85 -1.34 -25.08
N LYS A 212 26.50 -0.60 -26.13
CA LYS A 212 26.13 0.83 -26.03
C LYS A 212 24.96 1.05 -25.08
N LEU A 213 23.88 0.25 -25.21
CA LEU A 213 22.72 0.36 -24.33
C LEU A 213 23.06 -0.07 -22.90
N TRP A 214 23.86 -1.13 -22.73
CA TRP A 214 24.33 -1.56 -21.42
C TRP A 214 25.10 -0.46 -20.68
N GLN A 215 25.96 0.29 -21.37
CA GLN A 215 26.66 1.43 -20.79
C GLN A 215 25.71 2.56 -20.37
N LYS A 216 24.68 2.86 -21.17
CA LYS A 216 23.61 3.80 -20.77
C LYS A 216 22.89 3.34 -19.51
N ILE A 217 22.52 2.05 -19.45
CA ILE A 217 21.81 1.46 -18.31
C ILE A 217 22.69 1.51 -17.05
N GLN A 218 23.98 1.16 -17.12
CA GLN A 218 24.89 1.25 -15.98
C GLN A 218 24.98 2.67 -15.41
N ASN A 219 25.12 3.67 -16.29
CA ASN A 219 25.13 5.07 -15.88
C ASN A 219 23.81 5.47 -15.17
N ALA A 220 22.66 5.10 -15.75
CA ALA A 220 21.36 5.38 -15.16
C ALA A 220 21.16 4.67 -13.82
N VAL A 221 21.56 3.40 -13.69
CA VAL A 221 21.49 2.62 -12.45
C VAL A 221 22.30 3.28 -11.33
N TYR A 222 23.54 3.67 -11.62
CA TYR A 222 24.40 4.34 -10.64
C TYR A 222 23.76 5.61 -10.09
N TRP A 223 23.32 6.51 -10.97
CA TRP A 223 22.79 7.80 -10.54
C TRP A 223 21.44 7.69 -9.84
N GLN A 224 20.65 6.67 -10.17
CA GLN A 224 19.43 6.30 -9.43
C GLN A 224 19.75 5.82 -8.01
N LEU A 225 20.70 4.89 -7.84
CA LEU A 225 21.13 4.43 -6.51
C LEU A 225 21.75 5.56 -5.68
N HIS A 226 22.59 6.39 -6.32
CA HIS A 226 23.17 7.57 -5.69
C HIS A 226 22.06 8.52 -5.18
N HIS A 227 21.06 8.81 -6.02
CA HIS A 227 19.93 9.65 -5.62
C HIS A 227 19.20 9.07 -4.40
N VAL A 228 18.87 7.77 -4.42
CA VAL A 228 18.19 7.12 -3.29
C VAL A 228 19.03 7.20 -2.02
N ASN A 229 20.35 6.93 -2.10
CA ASN A 229 21.25 7.02 -0.94
C ASN A 229 21.36 8.45 -0.39
N GLU A 230 21.53 9.46 -1.25
CA GLU A 230 21.67 10.87 -0.82
C GLU A 230 20.36 11.47 -0.30
N HIS A 231 19.21 10.94 -0.74
CA HIS A 231 17.89 11.39 -0.31
C HIS A 231 17.21 10.54 0.77
N ILE A 232 17.86 9.47 1.25
CA ILE A 232 17.26 8.42 2.09
C ILE A 232 16.59 8.95 3.38
N HIS A 233 17.05 10.08 3.92
CA HIS A 233 16.46 10.64 5.13
C HIS A 233 15.09 11.28 4.91
N PHE A 234 14.74 11.62 3.67
CA PHE A 234 13.42 12.17 3.35
C PHE A 234 12.34 11.13 3.60
N SER A 235 12.50 9.94 3.04
CA SER A 235 11.58 8.83 3.28
C SER A 235 11.64 8.36 4.73
N ARG A 236 12.82 8.22 5.34
CA ARG A 236 12.94 7.71 6.71
C ARG A 236 12.46 8.66 7.82
N ILE A 237 12.30 9.95 7.53
CA ILE A 237 11.94 10.95 8.55
C ILE A 237 10.67 11.71 8.20
N ALA A 238 10.51 12.18 6.96
CA ALA A 238 9.38 13.03 6.58
C ALA A 238 8.15 12.26 6.09
N VAL A 239 8.35 11.12 5.42
CA VAL A 239 7.25 10.31 4.86
C VAL A 239 6.98 9.08 5.74
N ARG A 240 8.06 8.40 6.11
CA ARG A 240 8.22 7.24 6.98
C ARG A 240 7.06 6.23 6.92
N ASN A 241 6.88 5.69 5.73
CA ASN A 241 5.90 4.68 5.38
C ASN A 241 6.53 3.67 4.40
N ASN A 242 5.74 3.01 3.55
CA ASN A 242 6.24 2.09 2.50
C ASN A 242 7.37 2.66 1.62
N HIS A 243 7.49 3.98 1.45
CA HIS A 243 8.60 4.60 0.73
C HIS A 243 9.94 4.28 1.41
N ALA A 244 10.00 4.41 2.74
CA ALA A 244 11.22 4.14 3.50
C ALA A 244 11.61 2.66 3.41
N ILE A 245 10.64 1.75 3.44
CA ILE A 245 10.90 0.30 3.26
C ILE A 245 11.48 0.04 1.86
N THR A 246 10.84 0.57 0.82
CA THR A 246 11.27 0.36 -0.57
C THR A 246 12.69 0.91 -0.81
N GLU A 247 12.94 2.14 -0.38
CA GLU A 247 14.23 2.83 -0.59
C GLU A 247 15.36 2.20 0.24
N THR A 248 15.09 1.81 1.49
CA THR A 248 16.12 1.14 2.31
C THR A 248 16.41 -0.27 1.81
N MET A 249 15.40 -0.98 1.28
CA MET A 249 15.57 -2.32 0.70
C MET A 249 16.47 -2.30 -0.53
N ILE A 250 16.23 -1.41 -1.52
CA ILE A 250 17.10 -1.36 -2.71
C ILE A 250 18.54 -1.02 -2.33
N LEU A 251 18.75 -0.14 -1.34
CA LEU A 251 20.08 0.14 -0.81
C LEU A 251 20.65 -1.11 -0.14
N ALA A 252 19.91 -1.78 0.73
CA ALA A 252 20.35 -2.98 1.44
C ALA A 252 20.83 -4.08 0.49
N LEU A 253 20.11 -4.28 -0.61
CA LEU A 253 20.42 -5.30 -1.62
C LEU A 253 21.44 -4.83 -2.67
N SER A 254 21.77 -3.53 -2.72
CA SER A 254 22.55 -2.94 -3.82
C SER A 254 23.89 -3.62 -4.09
N ASN A 255 24.65 -4.02 -3.06
CA ASN A 255 25.93 -4.72 -3.26
C ASN A 255 25.75 -6.18 -3.69
N MET A 256 24.58 -6.78 -3.45
CA MET A 256 24.27 -8.12 -3.98
C MET A 256 23.88 -8.04 -5.44
N LEU A 257 23.16 -6.99 -5.83
CA LEU A 257 22.60 -6.81 -7.17
C LEU A 257 23.54 -6.09 -8.14
N PHE A 258 24.45 -5.25 -7.62
CA PHE A 258 25.38 -4.42 -8.39
C PHE A 258 26.80 -4.41 -7.78
N PRO A 259 27.42 -5.58 -7.52
CA PRO A 259 28.71 -5.68 -6.83
C PRO A 259 29.88 -4.97 -7.56
N TYR A 260 29.73 -4.71 -8.86
CA TYR A 260 30.70 -4.01 -9.69
C TYR A 260 30.68 -2.48 -9.50
N ILE A 261 29.69 -1.92 -8.79
CA ILE A 261 29.66 -0.51 -8.40
C ILE A 261 30.31 -0.39 -7.00
N PRO A 262 31.51 0.19 -6.87
CA PRO A 262 32.26 0.17 -5.62
C PRO A 262 31.52 0.77 -4.41
N GLU A 263 30.75 1.83 -4.62
CA GLU A 263 30.01 2.54 -3.58
C GLU A 263 28.89 1.70 -2.96
N THR A 264 28.37 0.71 -3.70
CA THR A 264 27.29 -0.16 -3.21
C THR A 264 27.68 -0.94 -1.97
N LYS A 265 28.97 -1.26 -1.77
CA LYS A 265 29.47 -1.86 -0.54
C LYS A 265 29.12 -1.03 0.70
N LYS A 266 29.30 0.29 0.62
CA LYS A 266 28.98 1.22 1.72
C LYS A 266 27.47 1.49 1.79
N TRP A 267 26.82 1.67 0.65
CA TRP A 267 25.38 1.92 0.59
C TRP A 267 24.57 0.73 1.13
N SER A 268 24.96 -0.49 0.81
CA SER A 268 24.37 -1.73 1.31
C SER A 268 24.52 -1.89 2.81
N GLN A 269 25.70 -1.63 3.38
CA GLN A 269 25.87 -1.69 4.84
C GLN A 269 24.90 -0.74 5.57
N ARG A 270 24.77 0.50 5.08
CA ARG A 270 23.80 1.48 5.63
C ARG A 270 22.36 1.03 5.37
N GLY A 271 22.08 0.55 4.16
CA GLY A 271 20.78 0.08 3.71
C GLY A 271 20.25 -1.05 4.58
N ILE A 272 21.08 -2.06 4.88
CA ILE A 272 20.71 -3.17 5.79
C ILE A 272 20.33 -2.62 7.16
N THR A 273 21.18 -1.79 7.77
CA THR A 273 20.88 -1.19 9.07
C THR A 273 19.57 -0.39 9.05
N TYR A 274 19.32 0.38 8.00
CA TYR A 274 18.11 1.18 7.88
C TYR A 274 16.88 0.32 7.62
N PHE A 275 16.97 -0.68 6.75
CA PHE A 275 15.88 -1.58 6.43
C PHE A 275 15.42 -2.34 7.67
N GLU A 276 16.35 -2.92 8.44
CA GLU A 276 16.00 -3.62 9.68
C GLU A 276 15.35 -2.68 10.72
N GLN A 277 15.85 -1.45 10.84
CA GLN A 277 15.26 -0.42 11.72
C GLN A 277 13.84 -0.02 11.28
N GLU A 278 13.60 0.13 9.99
CA GLU A 278 12.28 0.51 9.48
C GLU A 278 11.29 -0.67 9.54
N ILE A 279 11.73 -1.91 9.30
CA ILE A 279 10.89 -3.09 9.51
C ILE A 279 10.47 -3.20 10.98
N ASP A 280 11.41 -3.06 11.90
CA ASP A 280 11.11 -3.13 13.34
C ASP A 280 10.15 -2.04 13.80
N TYR A 281 10.32 -0.82 13.27
CA TYR A 281 9.47 0.31 13.65
C TYR A 281 8.08 0.27 13.01
N GLN A 282 8.00 -0.07 11.72
CA GLN A 282 6.77 0.09 10.95
C GLN A 282 5.85 -1.14 11.01
N ILE A 283 6.35 -2.29 11.46
CA ILE A 283 5.54 -3.48 11.71
C ILE A 283 5.37 -3.62 13.23
N TYR A 284 4.14 -3.46 13.70
CA TYR A 284 3.82 -3.61 15.11
C TYR A 284 3.99 -5.07 15.57
N GLU A 285 4.06 -5.30 16.88
CA GLU A 285 4.25 -6.66 17.44
C GLU A 285 3.16 -7.65 17.02
N ASP A 286 1.97 -7.16 16.73
CA ASP A 286 0.83 -7.95 16.26
C ASP A 286 0.79 -8.12 14.73
N GLY A 287 1.82 -7.65 14.03
CA GLY A 287 1.96 -7.78 12.58
C GLY A 287 1.31 -6.66 11.77
N ALA A 288 0.52 -5.78 12.38
CA ALA A 288 -0.10 -4.69 11.62
C ALA A 288 0.96 -3.72 11.10
N PHE A 289 0.75 -3.23 9.87
CA PHE A 289 1.61 -2.23 9.25
C PHE A 289 1.16 -0.81 9.60
N ILE A 290 2.12 0.08 9.82
CA ILE A 290 1.97 1.48 10.25
C ILE A 290 0.97 2.33 9.44
N GLN A 291 0.72 1.97 8.17
CA GLN A 291 -0.16 2.75 7.29
C GLN A 291 -1.65 2.45 7.46
N HIS A 292 -2.01 1.47 8.29
CA HIS A 292 -3.41 1.12 8.54
C HIS A 292 -4.21 0.85 7.25
N SER A 293 -3.59 0.14 6.31
CA SER A 293 -4.15 -0.15 4.99
C SER A 293 -3.85 -1.58 4.60
N MET A 294 -4.87 -2.33 4.16
CA MET A 294 -4.68 -3.69 3.68
C MET A 294 -3.82 -3.70 2.40
N ASN A 295 -4.01 -2.77 1.46
CA ASN A 295 -3.21 -2.72 0.23
C ASN A 295 -1.73 -2.36 0.50
N TYR A 296 -1.45 -1.38 1.35
CA TYR A 296 -0.06 -1.06 1.68
C TYR A 296 0.62 -2.15 2.50
N HIS A 297 -0.15 -2.94 3.24
CA HIS A 297 0.35 -4.15 3.86
C HIS A 297 0.76 -5.19 2.79
N ARG A 298 -0.03 -5.40 1.73
CA ARG A 298 0.37 -6.26 0.60
C ARG A 298 1.58 -5.74 -0.16
N VAL A 299 1.73 -4.42 -0.28
CA VAL A 299 2.95 -3.83 -0.84
C VAL A 299 4.17 -4.21 0.00
N LEU A 300 4.08 -4.14 1.33
CA LEU A 300 5.14 -4.60 2.21
C LEU A 300 5.45 -6.10 2.02
N ILE A 301 4.43 -6.95 1.89
CA ILE A 301 4.60 -8.38 1.59
C ILE A 301 5.43 -8.59 0.32
N GLN A 302 5.09 -7.90 -0.78
CA GLN A 302 5.84 -7.99 -2.05
C GLN A 302 7.31 -7.59 -1.90
N LEU A 303 7.60 -6.52 -1.16
CA LEU A 303 8.97 -6.08 -0.89
C LEU A 303 9.73 -7.14 -0.06
N LEU A 304 9.10 -7.70 0.97
CA LEU A 304 9.69 -8.77 1.78
C LEU A 304 9.96 -10.02 0.96
N CYS A 305 9.04 -10.44 0.08
CA CYS A 305 9.24 -11.55 -0.85
C CYS A 305 10.48 -11.33 -1.72
N PHE A 306 10.59 -10.14 -2.34
CA PHE A 306 11.76 -9.81 -3.17
C PHE A 306 13.05 -9.85 -2.34
N GLY A 307 13.07 -9.14 -1.21
CA GLY A 307 14.25 -9.03 -0.36
C GLY A 307 14.73 -10.36 0.18
N PHE A 308 13.80 -11.23 0.61
CA PHE A 308 14.13 -12.56 1.12
C PHE A 308 14.67 -13.48 0.04
N GLN A 309 14.07 -13.50 -1.15
CA GLN A 309 14.59 -14.31 -2.27
C GLN A 309 16.03 -13.91 -2.63
N ILE A 310 16.31 -12.61 -2.77
CA ILE A 310 17.68 -12.14 -3.05
C ILE A 310 18.62 -12.49 -1.90
N SER A 311 18.23 -12.25 -0.65
CA SER A 311 19.08 -12.56 0.51
C SER A 311 19.39 -14.06 0.64
N ASN A 312 18.42 -14.93 0.32
CA ASN A 312 18.55 -16.38 0.40
C ASN A 312 19.51 -16.91 -0.68
N ILE A 313 19.34 -16.45 -1.93
CA ILE A 313 20.18 -16.87 -3.05
C ILE A 313 21.64 -16.44 -2.84
N HIS A 314 21.86 -15.26 -2.26
CA HIS A 314 23.20 -14.77 -1.90
C HIS A 314 23.73 -15.32 -0.57
N LYS A 315 22.90 -16.06 0.20
CA LYS A 315 23.20 -16.53 1.57
C LYS A 315 23.65 -15.40 2.50
N LYS A 316 23.04 -14.21 2.35
CA LYS A 316 23.31 -12.99 3.12
C LYS A 316 22.02 -12.47 3.73
N TYR A 317 21.66 -13.04 4.87
CA TYR A 317 20.36 -12.86 5.50
C TYR A 317 20.29 -11.58 6.34
N PHE A 318 19.08 -11.00 6.43
CA PHE A 318 18.73 -10.02 7.45
C PHE A 318 18.65 -10.65 8.85
N SER A 319 18.57 -9.84 9.89
CA SER A 319 18.36 -10.32 11.26
C SER A 319 17.05 -11.11 11.41
N LYS A 320 17.04 -12.10 12.32
CA LYS A 320 15.89 -12.96 12.64
C LYS A 320 14.61 -12.15 12.88
N LYS A 321 14.73 -10.98 13.53
CA LYS A 321 13.62 -10.08 13.84
C LYS A 321 12.84 -9.65 12.59
N VAL A 322 13.53 -9.42 11.46
CA VAL A 322 12.88 -9.06 10.19
C VAL A 322 11.94 -10.18 9.72
N TYR A 323 12.38 -11.43 9.82
CA TYR A 323 11.58 -12.59 9.44
C TYR A 323 10.43 -12.85 10.41
N GLU A 324 10.64 -12.67 11.72
CA GLU A 324 9.58 -12.75 12.74
C GLU A 324 8.50 -11.70 12.49
N LYS A 325 8.88 -10.45 12.19
CA LYS A 325 7.95 -9.38 11.83
C LYS A 325 7.21 -9.69 10.52
N ALA A 326 7.90 -10.22 9.50
CA ALA A 326 7.30 -10.64 8.24
C ALA A 326 6.27 -11.78 8.44
N TYR A 327 6.56 -12.75 9.31
CA TYR A 327 5.64 -13.83 9.65
C TYR A 327 4.39 -13.30 10.37
N SER A 328 4.53 -12.39 11.34
CA SER A 328 3.38 -11.74 12.00
C SER A 328 2.54 -10.90 11.03
N CYS A 329 3.20 -10.18 10.11
CA CYS A 329 2.59 -9.40 9.02
C CYS A 329 1.75 -10.28 8.08
N LEU A 330 2.31 -11.41 7.64
CA LEU A 330 1.62 -12.43 6.87
C LEU A 330 0.41 -13.01 7.63
N ASN A 331 0.61 -13.39 8.89
CA ASN A 331 -0.47 -13.92 9.73
C ASN A 331 -1.61 -12.90 9.88
N PHE A 332 -1.28 -11.63 10.14
CA PHE A 332 -2.28 -10.56 10.23
C PHE A 332 -3.19 -10.55 9.01
N LEU A 333 -2.62 -10.42 7.80
CA LEU A 333 -3.42 -10.37 6.58
C LEU A 333 -4.18 -11.68 6.35
N TYR A 334 -3.55 -12.83 6.60
CA TYR A 334 -4.19 -14.13 6.41
C TYR A 334 -5.44 -14.31 7.28
N GLN A 335 -5.45 -13.76 8.51
CA GLN A 335 -6.65 -13.81 9.35
C GLN A 335 -7.82 -13.00 8.76
N PHE A 336 -7.58 -11.99 7.91
CA PHE A 336 -8.61 -11.19 7.24
C PHE A 336 -9.02 -11.72 5.86
N VAL A 337 -8.29 -12.68 5.29
CA VAL A 337 -8.61 -13.23 3.97
C VAL A 337 -9.95 -13.94 4.00
N GLU A 338 -10.82 -13.58 3.07
CA GLU A 338 -11.93 -14.41 2.64
C GLU A 338 -11.41 -15.48 1.67
N LYS A 339 -11.47 -16.76 2.06
CA LYS A 339 -10.84 -17.84 1.28
C LYS A 339 -11.48 -18.06 -0.08
N SER A 340 -12.79 -17.81 -0.20
CA SER A 340 -13.55 -18.06 -1.43
C SER A 340 -13.10 -17.18 -2.61
N ASN A 341 -12.65 -15.96 -2.35
CA ASN A 341 -12.27 -14.98 -3.38
C ASN A 341 -10.88 -14.35 -3.18
N GLY A 342 -10.23 -14.56 -2.02
CA GLY A 342 -8.94 -13.97 -1.71
C GLY A 342 -8.99 -12.50 -1.27
N HIS A 343 -10.19 -11.93 -1.10
CA HIS A 343 -10.38 -10.53 -0.73
C HIS A 343 -10.18 -10.32 0.78
N LEU A 344 -9.81 -9.10 1.13
CA LEU A 344 -9.79 -8.58 2.50
C LEU A 344 -10.73 -7.36 2.59
N PRO A 345 -11.06 -6.85 3.79
CA PRO A 345 -11.63 -5.52 3.96
C PRO A 345 -10.92 -4.49 3.08
N ASN A 346 -11.67 -3.65 2.36
CA ASN A 346 -11.08 -2.54 1.58
C ASN A 346 -10.80 -1.34 2.50
N TYR A 347 -10.02 -1.62 3.54
CA TYR A 347 -9.80 -0.73 4.66
C TYR A 347 -8.47 0.01 4.51
N GLY A 348 -8.53 1.32 4.76
CA GLY A 348 -7.40 2.23 4.59
C GLY A 348 -7.15 2.66 3.15
N SER A 349 -6.05 3.40 2.97
CA SER A 349 -5.58 3.87 1.67
C SER A 349 -5.35 2.75 0.66
N ASN A 350 -5.93 2.86 -0.53
CA ASN A 350 -5.74 1.94 -1.64
C ASN A 350 -5.60 2.72 -2.94
N ASP A 351 -4.38 2.73 -3.50
CA ASP A 351 -4.04 3.43 -4.74
C ASP A 351 -3.76 2.53 -5.94
N GLY A 352 -4.24 1.29 -5.91
CA GLY A 352 -3.99 0.36 -7.00
C GLY A 352 -2.56 -0.18 -7.04
N ALA A 353 -1.73 0.14 -6.03
CA ALA A 353 -0.33 -0.28 -6.00
C ALA A 353 -0.19 -1.81 -5.95
N LEU A 354 0.43 -2.36 -6.99
CA LEU A 354 0.87 -3.74 -7.12
C LEU A 354 2.25 -3.70 -7.80
N PHE A 355 3.30 -3.85 -7.01
CA PHE A 355 4.67 -3.57 -7.47
C PHE A 355 5.24 -4.67 -8.37
N PHE A 356 4.86 -5.91 -8.14
CA PHE A 356 5.30 -7.07 -8.92
C PHE A 356 4.06 -7.89 -9.34
N PRO A 357 3.39 -7.53 -10.46
CA PRO A 357 2.21 -8.27 -10.96
C PRO A 357 2.61 -9.61 -11.61
N LEU A 358 3.12 -10.53 -10.77
CA LEU A 358 3.64 -11.84 -11.17
C LEU A 358 2.57 -12.94 -11.21
N SER A 359 1.29 -12.59 -11.28
CA SER A 359 0.20 -13.54 -11.52
C SER A 359 -0.94 -12.90 -12.33
N ASN A 360 -1.91 -13.70 -12.80
CA ASN A 360 -3.06 -13.19 -13.57
C ASN A 360 -4.31 -12.93 -12.71
N HIS A 361 -4.21 -13.14 -11.39
CA HIS A 361 -5.28 -12.87 -10.45
C HIS A 361 -5.70 -11.40 -10.52
N GLU A 362 -6.96 -11.15 -10.20
CA GLU A 362 -7.48 -9.79 -10.17
C GLU A 362 -6.90 -9.00 -8.98
N PHE A 363 -6.88 -7.67 -9.07
CA PHE A 363 -6.15 -6.80 -8.16
C PHE A 363 -6.56 -6.93 -6.68
N ARG A 364 -7.79 -7.31 -6.35
CA ARG A 364 -8.30 -7.46 -4.98
C ARG A 364 -8.07 -8.86 -4.42
N ASP A 365 -7.47 -9.78 -5.17
CA ASP A 365 -7.04 -11.07 -4.69
C ASP A 365 -5.63 -10.97 -4.08
N TYR A 366 -5.52 -11.26 -2.79
CA TYR A 366 -4.27 -11.16 -2.03
C TYR A 366 -3.54 -12.51 -1.96
N ARG A 367 -4.20 -13.61 -2.35
CA ARG A 367 -3.67 -14.97 -2.16
C ARG A 367 -2.30 -15.16 -2.82
N PRO A 368 -1.99 -14.65 -4.03
CA PRO A 368 -0.68 -14.84 -4.64
C PRO A 368 0.48 -14.34 -3.78
N GLN A 369 0.43 -13.08 -3.35
CA GLN A 369 1.52 -12.47 -2.58
C GLN A 369 1.65 -13.11 -1.18
N LEU A 370 0.52 -13.43 -0.54
CA LEU A 370 0.53 -14.10 0.76
C LEU A 370 1.09 -15.53 0.65
N ASN A 371 0.72 -16.26 -0.40
CA ASN A 371 1.24 -17.60 -0.65
C ASN A 371 2.75 -17.56 -0.88
N THR A 372 3.25 -16.64 -1.72
CA THR A 372 4.68 -16.45 -1.97
C THR A 372 5.46 -16.25 -0.68
N LEU A 373 5.03 -15.33 0.19
CA LEU A 373 5.74 -15.10 1.45
C LEU A 373 5.66 -16.31 2.39
N HIS A 374 4.52 -16.99 2.45
CA HIS A 374 4.36 -18.18 3.26
C HIS A 374 5.30 -19.31 2.82
N VAL A 375 5.40 -19.57 1.52
CA VAL A 375 6.33 -20.55 0.94
C VAL A 375 7.77 -20.17 1.26
N ILE A 376 8.14 -18.90 1.12
CA ILE A 376 9.49 -18.42 1.48
C ILE A 376 9.79 -18.67 2.96
N LEU A 377 8.84 -18.45 3.87
CA LEU A 377 9.07 -18.55 5.32
C LEU A 377 8.96 -19.97 5.89
N THR A 378 8.11 -20.82 5.30
CA THR A 378 7.73 -22.13 5.86
C THR A 378 8.09 -23.31 4.96
N GLY A 379 8.34 -23.05 3.67
CA GLY A 379 8.48 -24.08 2.64
C GLY A 379 7.16 -24.73 2.21
N GLN A 380 6.02 -24.30 2.73
CA GLN A 380 4.70 -24.86 2.46
C GLN A 380 3.80 -23.85 1.76
N ASP A 381 2.90 -24.35 0.92
CA ASP A 381 1.84 -23.54 0.32
C ASP A 381 0.75 -23.22 1.34
N LEU A 382 0.31 -21.96 1.36
CA LEU A 382 -0.83 -21.49 2.16
C LEU A 382 -2.16 -21.72 1.44
N PHE A 383 -2.14 -21.62 0.11
CA PHE A 383 -3.27 -21.83 -0.78
C PHE A 383 -2.83 -22.67 -1.98
N GLU A 384 -3.66 -23.63 -2.37
CA GLU A 384 -3.38 -24.48 -3.55
C GLU A 384 -3.51 -23.68 -4.85
N ASN A 385 -2.51 -23.79 -5.74
CA ASN A 385 -2.48 -23.19 -7.07
C ASN A 385 -2.64 -21.65 -7.10
N GLN A 386 -2.32 -20.95 -6.01
CA GLN A 386 -2.33 -19.49 -5.93
C GLN A 386 -0.90 -18.93 -5.87
N GLN A 387 0.01 -19.43 -6.72
CA GLN A 387 1.41 -18.97 -6.74
C GLN A 387 1.59 -17.84 -7.75
N GLU A 388 2.52 -16.94 -7.45
CA GLU A 388 3.11 -16.06 -8.45
C GLU A 388 4.12 -16.83 -9.30
N ASP A 389 4.38 -16.37 -10.52
CA ASP A 389 5.43 -16.88 -11.37
C ASP A 389 6.81 -16.51 -10.81
N PHE A 390 7.83 -17.31 -11.15
CA PHE A 390 9.23 -17.05 -10.86
C PHE A 390 9.57 -17.03 -9.37
N ILE A 391 8.89 -17.84 -8.56
CA ILE A 391 9.20 -18.00 -7.14
C ILE A 391 10.25 -19.09 -6.96
N THR A 392 11.34 -18.76 -6.28
CA THR A 392 12.34 -19.77 -5.89
C THR A 392 11.98 -20.38 -4.54
N LYS A 393 11.64 -21.68 -4.53
CA LYS A 393 11.47 -22.48 -3.30
C LYS A 393 12.83 -22.74 -2.63
N SER A 394 13.40 -21.72 -2.00
CA SER A 394 14.60 -21.84 -1.16
C SER A 394 14.22 -22.12 0.29
N LYS A 395 14.94 -23.01 0.96
CA LYS A 395 14.78 -23.21 2.41
C LYS A 395 15.22 -21.94 3.14
N CYS A 396 14.29 -21.29 3.84
CA CYS A 396 14.61 -20.17 4.72
C CYS A 396 15.64 -20.57 5.77
N LEU A 397 16.51 -19.63 6.16
CA LEU A 397 17.44 -19.84 7.27
C LEU A 397 16.69 -20.10 8.59
N TYR A 398 15.55 -19.43 8.76
CA TYR A 398 14.71 -19.53 9.94
C TYR A 398 13.44 -20.33 9.60
N SER A 399 13.07 -21.26 10.47
CA SER A 399 11.85 -22.06 10.29
C SER A 399 10.69 -21.41 11.04
N PHE A 400 9.55 -21.29 10.36
CA PHE A 400 8.28 -20.85 10.96
C PHE A 400 7.21 -21.92 10.75
N ASP A 401 6.20 -21.92 11.61
CA ASP A 401 5.09 -22.86 11.53
C ASP A 401 4.17 -22.53 10.34
N VAL A 402 3.41 -23.52 9.87
CA VAL A 402 2.36 -23.30 8.87
C VAL A 402 1.22 -22.50 9.49
N LEU A 403 0.78 -21.45 8.81
CA LEU A 403 -0.31 -20.61 9.30
C LEU A 403 -1.68 -21.24 9.09
N VAL A 404 -2.55 -21.07 10.09
CA VAL A 404 -3.96 -21.47 10.03
C VAL A 404 -4.88 -20.29 10.32
N GLN A 405 -6.03 -20.24 9.66
CA GLN A 405 -7.08 -19.29 10.01
C GLN A 405 -7.77 -19.71 11.30
N LYS A 406 -7.94 -18.77 12.22
CA LYS A 406 -8.57 -19.01 13.52
C LYS A 406 -10.08 -18.74 13.42
N TYR A 407 -10.87 -19.65 13.98
CA TYR A 407 -12.30 -19.44 14.25
C TYR A 407 -12.49 -18.88 15.66
N GLY A 408 -13.58 -18.14 15.87
CA GLY A 408 -13.81 -17.34 17.06
C GLY A 408 -13.03 -16.03 16.99
N VAL A 409 -12.38 -15.67 18.10
CA VAL A 409 -11.85 -14.32 18.33
C VAL A 409 -10.37 -14.24 18.00
N THR A 410 -9.97 -13.21 17.24
CA THR A 410 -8.57 -12.83 17.07
C THR A 410 -8.36 -11.35 17.43
N LEU A 411 -7.36 -11.09 18.27
CA LEU A 411 -7.09 -9.76 18.85
C LEU A 411 -5.70 -9.26 18.44
N PHE A 412 -5.64 -8.19 17.67
CA PHE A 412 -4.42 -7.46 17.34
C PHE A 412 -4.38 -6.17 18.18
N LYS A 413 -4.09 -6.33 19.48
CA LYS A 413 -4.23 -5.26 20.50
C LYS A 413 -3.34 -4.03 20.24
N PRO A 414 -2.03 -4.17 19.91
CA PRO A 414 -1.17 -3.02 19.62
C PRO A 414 -1.70 -2.09 18.52
N SER A 415 -2.30 -2.64 17.48
CA SER A 415 -2.84 -1.92 16.33
C SER A 415 -4.32 -1.53 16.47
N GLY A 416 -5.03 -2.25 17.35
CA GLY A 416 -6.46 -2.07 17.59
C GLY A 416 -7.31 -2.63 16.46
N TYR A 417 -6.95 -3.80 15.93
CA TYR A 417 -7.76 -4.55 14.96
C TYR A 417 -8.28 -5.81 15.65
N TYR A 418 -9.56 -6.10 15.44
CA TYR A 418 -10.22 -7.23 16.08
C TYR A 418 -11.07 -7.95 15.06
N LEU A 419 -11.14 -9.27 15.20
CA LEU A 419 -11.83 -10.13 14.27
C LEU A 419 -12.65 -11.18 15.05
N ILE A 420 -13.88 -11.40 14.61
CA ILE A 420 -14.67 -12.59 14.95
C ILE A 420 -14.87 -13.36 13.65
N ARG A 421 -14.49 -14.63 13.60
CA ARG A 421 -14.66 -15.48 12.43
C ARG A 421 -15.47 -16.72 12.77
N GLU A 422 -16.51 -16.97 11.99
CA GLU A 422 -17.33 -18.19 12.03
C GLU A 422 -17.27 -18.87 10.65
N ALA A 423 -18.01 -19.98 10.49
CA ALA A 423 -18.01 -20.76 9.25
C ALA A 423 -18.36 -19.93 8.00
N ASN A 424 -19.40 -19.09 8.11
CA ASN A 424 -20.02 -18.39 6.97
C ASN A 424 -19.96 -16.86 7.08
N SER A 425 -19.32 -16.33 8.12
CA SER A 425 -19.23 -14.90 8.35
C SER A 425 -17.96 -14.52 9.10
N PHE A 426 -17.50 -13.29 8.89
CA PHE A 426 -16.56 -12.68 9.81
C PHE A 426 -16.92 -11.21 10.05
N THR A 427 -16.51 -10.69 11.20
CA THR A 427 -16.73 -9.30 11.60
C THR A 427 -15.41 -8.68 11.99
N PHE A 428 -15.07 -7.56 11.35
CA PHE A 428 -13.86 -6.79 11.64
C PHE A 428 -14.23 -5.52 12.41
N PHE A 429 -13.45 -5.19 13.44
CA PHE A 429 -13.60 -3.97 14.23
C PHE A 429 -12.28 -3.22 14.32
N LYS A 430 -12.36 -1.89 14.23
CA LYS A 430 -11.25 -0.99 14.54
C LYS A 430 -11.45 -0.34 15.90
N CYS A 431 -10.51 -0.49 16.83
CA CYS A 431 -10.46 0.31 18.06
C CYS A 431 -9.01 0.45 18.51
N GLY A 432 -8.33 1.51 18.06
CA GLY A 432 -6.91 1.69 18.34
C GLY A 432 -6.51 3.13 18.62
N SER A 433 -5.30 3.28 19.13
CA SER A 433 -4.64 4.58 19.29
C SER A 433 -3.63 4.78 18.18
N TYR A 434 -3.76 5.88 17.44
CA TYR A 434 -2.80 6.22 16.40
C TYR A 434 -1.47 6.67 17.01
N LYS A 435 -0.42 5.87 16.78
CA LYS A 435 0.98 6.23 17.08
C LYS A 435 1.61 6.98 15.91
N ASP A 436 1.16 6.66 14.71
CA ASP A 436 1.64 7.18 13.44
C ASP A 436 0.45 7.77 12.66
N ARG A 437 0.75 8.45 11.56
CA ARG A 437 -0.23 9.30 10.85
C ARG A 437 -1.40 8.45 10.31
N PRO A 438 -2.65 8.66 10.79
CA PRO A 438 -3.82 8.02 10.21
C PRO A 438 -4.19 8.65 8.87
N PHE A 439 -4.86 7.88 8.01
CA PHE A 439 -5.38 8.36 6.73
C PHE A 439 -6.88 8.70 6.78
N GLN A 440 -7.66 7.95 7.55
CA GLN A 440 -9.12 8.10 7.65
C GLN A 440 -9.55 8.37 9.10
N ALA A 441 -10.74 8.92 9.27
CA ALA A 441 -11.36 9.23 10.56
C ALA A 441 -12.45 8.21 10.92
N ASP A 442 -12.02 7.01 11.32
CA ASP A 442 -12.74 5.75 11.16
C ASP A 442 -12.69 4.83 12.40
N ASN A 443 -12.34 5.35 13.57
CA ASN A 443 -12.22 4.50 14.76
C ASN A 443 -13.62 4.00 15.18
N LEU A 444 -13.68 2.81 15.78
CA LEU A 444 -14.91 2.05 16.02
C LEU A 444 -15.67 1.62 14.75
N HIS A 445 -15.03 1.72 13.58
CA HIS A 445 -15.53 1.13 12.34
C HIS A 445 -15.77 -0.39 12.47
N LEU A 446 -16.77 -0.86 11.74
CA LEU A 446 -17.21 -2.25 11.69
C LEU A 446 -17.45 -2.71 10.25
N ASP A 447 -16.84 -3.82 9.88
CA ASP A 447 -17.12 -4.56 8.65
C ASP A 447 -17.87 -5.86 9.01
N ILE A 448 -18.89 -6.24 8.24
CA ILE A 448 -19.56 -7.55 8.36
C ILE A 448 -19.54 -8.28 7.02
N TRP A 449 -18.95 -9.46 7.01
CA TRP A 449 -18.88 -10.35 5.86
C TRP A 449 -19.82 -11.54 6.02
N LYS A 450 -20.45 -11.95 4.92
CA LYS A 450 -21.28 -13.17 4.80
C LYS A 450 -20.99 -13.85 3.47
N ASN A 451 -20.64 -15.13 3.50
CA ASN A 451 -20.43 -15.96 2.30
C ASN A 451 -19.57 -15.28 1.22
N GLY A 452 -18.48 -14.67 1.65
CA GLY A 452 -17.53 -13.96 0.79
C GLY A 452 -17.94 -12.57 0.29
N ILE A 453 -19.10 -12.06 0.71
CA ILE A 453 -19.55 -10.69 0.42
C ILE A 453 -19.33 -9.82 1.66
N ASN A 454 -18.68 -8.66 1.48
CA ASN A 454 -18.59 -7.63 2.51
C ASN A 454 -19.89 -6.80 2.53
N VAL A 455 -20.81 -7.13 3.44
CA VAL A 455 -22.17 -6.58 3.49
C VAL A 455 -22.19 -5.18 4.09
N PHE A 456 -21.61 -5.00 5.28
CA PHE A 456 -21.38 -3.68 5.86
C PHE A 456 -19.91 -3.37 5.66
N ARG A 457 -19.59 -2.36 4.85
CA ARG A 457 -18.25 -2.21 4.31
C ARG A 457 -17.70 -0.80 4.39
N ASP A 458 -16.38 -0.69 4.53
CA ASP A 458 -15.63 0.53 4.23
C ASP A 458 -15.86 1.00 2.78
N ALA A 459 -15.93 2.32 2.57
CA ALA A 459 -16.06 2.91 1.25
C ALA A 459 -14.79 2.83 0.40
N GLY A 460 -13.61 2.57 0.98
CA GLY A 460 -12.32 2.68 0.30
C GLY A 460 -11.79 4.12 0.25
N SER A 461 -10.91 4.43 -0.72
CA SER A 461 -10.18 5.71 -0.72
C SER A 461 -10.24 6.53 -2.03
N TYR A 462 -10.81 6.01 -3.11
CA TYR A 462 -10.97 6.70 -4.40
C TYR A 462 -9.70 7.33 -4.98
N LYS A 463 -9.54 8.66 -4.95
CA LYS A 463 -8.38 9.41 -5.43
C LYS A 463 -7.85 10.29 -4.30
N TYR A 464 -6.53 10.45 -4.24
CA TYR A 464 -5.89 11.28 -3.21
C TYR A 464 -5.83 12.76 -3.59
N ASN A 465 -5.74 13.04 -4.89
CA ASN A 465 -5.82 14.37 -5.46
C ASN A 465 -7.09 14.47 -6.30
N THR A 466 -8.13 15.07 -5.74
CA THR A 466 -9.48 15.14 -6.32
C THR A 466 -10.27 16.26 -5.64
N ASP A 467 -11.53 16.47 -6.01
CA ASP A 467 -12.37 17.50 -5.42
C ASP A 467 -12.40 17.40 -3.88
N PRO A 468 -12.36 18.53 -3.16
CA PRO A 468 -12.40 18.54 -1.70
C PRO A 468 -13.57 17.74 -1.10
N LYS A 469 -14.72 17.68 -1.78
CA LYS A 469 -15.87 16.88 -1.34
C LYS A 469 -15.56 15.38 -1.26
N TRP A 470 -14.82 14.83 -2.22
CA TRP A 470 -14.46 13.42 -2.24
C TRP A 470 -13.38 13.10 -1.21
N VAL A 471 -12.43 14.02 -1.01
CA VAL A 471 -11.44 13.91 0.07
C VAL A 471 -12.14 13.93 1.43
N GLN A 472 -13.13 14.79 1.62
CA GLN A 472 -13.91 14.86 2.86
C GLN A 472 -14.75 13.60 3.09
N PHE A 473 -15.36 13.05 2.04
CA PHE A 473 -16.13 11.81 2.14
C PHE A 473 -15.22 10.61 2.43
N PHE A 474 -14.35 10.21 1.50
CA PHE A 474 -13.57 8.95 1.57
C PHE A 474 -12.51 8.91 2.67
N MET A 475 -12.06 10.07 3.18
CA MET A 475 -11.19 10.11 4.35
C MET A 475 -11.98 10.38 5.64
N GLY A 476 -13.20 10.88 5.54
CA GLY A 476 -14.02 11.29 6.67
C GLY A 476 -14.87 10.15 7.22
N THR A 477 -15.49 10.41 8.36
CA THR A 477 -16.22 9.45 9.17
C THR A 477 -17.48 8.91 8.47
N GLN A 478 -18.12 9.69 7.60
CA GLN A 478 -19.36 9.30 6.92
C GLN A 478 -19.18 8.06 6.01
N SER A 479 -17.97 7.85 5.49
CA SER A 479 -17.65 6.71 4.62
C SER A 479 -17.35 5.42 5.39
N HIS A 480 -17.55 5.42 6.71
CA HIS A 480 -17.31 4.30 7.60
C HIS A 480 -18.56 3.97 8.43
N ASN A 481 -18.65 2.72 8.88
CA ASN A 481 -19.71 2.26 9.78
C ASN A 481 -19.40 2.67 11.23
N THR A 482 -19.55 3.95 11.58
CA THR A 482 -19.28 4.51 12.91
C THR A 482 -20.11 5.78 13.15
N VAL A 483 -19.84 6.53 14.22
CA VAL A 483 -20.64 7.69 14.65
C VAL A 483 -20.02 9.02 14.23
N MET A 484 -20.85 9.92 13.70
CA MET A 484 -20.58 11.35 13.49
C MET A 484 -21.30 12.21 14.53
N LEU A 485 -20.85 13.46 14.73
CA LEU A 485 -21.47 14.42 15.65
C LEU A 485 -21.77 15.72 14.92
N GLU A 486 -23.04 16.06 14.69
CA GLU A 486 -23.49 17.27 13.97
C GLU A 486 -22.78 17.48 12.62
N GLY A 487 -22.59 16.39 11.85
CA GLY A 487 -21.87 16.40 10.56
C GLY A 487 -20.34 16.49 10.69
N ALA A 488 -19.79 16.53 11.90
CA ALA A 488 -18.37 16.59 12.14
C ALA A 488 -17.70 15.21 12.10
N ASN A 489 -16.47 15.15 11.59
CA ASN A 489 -15.63 13.95 11.57
C ASN A 489 -15.00 13.69 12.95
N GLN A 490 -14.67 12.43 13.23
CA GLN A 490 -14.02 12.01 14.49
C GLN A 490 -12.71 12.77 14.80
N MET A 491 -12.01 13.18 13.75
CA MET A 491 -10.79 13.99 13.78
C MET A 491 -11.00 15.28 12.98
N TYR A 492 -10.12 16.28 13.16
CA TYR A 492 -10.20 17.52 12.39
C TYR A 492 -9.34 17.44 11.12
N LYS A 493 -9.98 17.61 9.94
CA LYS A 493 -9.32 17.46 8.64
C LYS A 493 -8.37 18.64 8.38
N GLY A 494 -7.09 18.33 8.16
CA GLY A 494 -6.11 19.26 7.61
C GLY A 494 -5.92 19.11 6.11
N SER A 495 -4.98 19.86 5.55
CA SER A 495 -4.61 19.71 4.13
C SER A 495 -4.06 18.31 3.82
N ARG A 496 -4.43 17.75 2.66
CA ARG A 496 -3.90 16.48 2.12
C ARG A 496 -4.08 15.31 3.08
N PHE A 497 -2.99 14.68 3.52
CA PHE A 497 -3.00 13.52 4.41
C PHE A 497 -2.97 13.89 5.89
N ILE A 498 -3.17 15.18 6.24
CA ILE A 498 -3.11 15.61 7.64
C ILE A 498 -4.49 15.46 8.29
N TRP A 499 -4.48 14.79 9.44
CA TRP A 499 -5.53 14.85 10.46
C TRP A 499 -4.94 15.47 11.72
N PHE A 500 -5.72 16.29 12.40
CA PHE A 500 -5.42 16.83 13.72
C PHE A 500 -6.31 16.16 14.76
N TYR A 501 -5.93 16.26 16.04
CA TYR A 501 -6.73 15.72 17.15
C TYR A 501 -7.03 14.23 16.99
N TRP A 502 -5.97 13.42 16.81
CA TRP A 502 -6.11 11.99 16.55
C TRP A 502 -6.90 11.29 17.65
N THR A 503 -7.84 10.44 17.25
CA THR A 503 -8.60 9.62 18.19
C THR A 503 -7.67 8.70 18.97
N LYS A 504 -8.05 8.38 20.21
CA LYS A 504 -7.30 7.45 21.06
C LYS A 504 -8.23 6.42 21.65
N ALA A 505 -7.87 5.15 21.55
CA ALA A 505 -8.50 4.12 22.37
C ALA A 505 -8.14 4.37 23.84
N LEU A 506 -9.18 4.50 24.66
CA LEU A 506 -9.09 4.66 26.12
C LEU A 506 -9.24 3.32 26.81
N ASP A 507 -10.18 2.49 26.34
CA ASP A 507 -10.43 1.16 26.87
C ASP A 507 -10.97 0.23 25.77
N PHE A 508 -10.80 -1.06 25.99
CA PHE A 508 -11.36 -2.11 25.15
C PHE A 508 -11.51 -3.40 25.94
N THR A 509 -12.67 -4.03 25.85
CA THR A 509 -12.93 -5.35 26.41
C THR A 509 -13.48 -6.30 25.35
N PHE A 510 -13.14 -7.58 25.52
CA PHE A 510 -13.71 -8.66 24.74
C PHE A 510 -14.16 -9.76 25.69
N ASN A 511 -15.44 -10.10 25.62
CA ASN A 511 -16.04 -11.17 26.41
C ASN A 511 -16.72 -12.17 25.48
N GLU A 512 -16.53 -13.45 25.76
CA GLU A 512 -17.21 -14.53 25.05
C GLU A 512 -18.13 -15.25 26.05
N THR A 513 -19.41 -15.36 25.70
CA THR A 513 -20.40 -16.15 26.44
C THR A 513 -20.69 -17.44 25.67
N GLU A 514 -21.56 -18.29 26.19
CA GLU A 514 -22.02 -19.48 25.48
C GLU A 514 -22.67 -19.12 24.13
N ASP A 515 -23.49 -18.06 24.12
CA ASP A 515 -24.31 -17.67 22.96
C ASP A 515 -23.76 -16.50 22.14
N SER A 516 -22.72 -15.79 22.60
CA SER A 516 -22.30 -14.55 21.93
C SER A 516 -20.82 -14.19 22.11
N TYR A 517 -20.36 -13.36 21.18
CA TYR A 517 -19.11 -12.62 21.27
C TYR A 517 -19.44 -11.14 21.51
N ILE A 518 -18.82 -10.52 22.51
CA ILE A 518 -19.10 -9.15 22.94
C ILE A 518 -17.81 -8.34 22.88
N PHE A 519 -17.75 -7.41 21.94
CA PHE A 519 -16.72 -6.39 21.83
C PHE A 519 -17.23 -5.10 22.49
N GLU A 520 -16.46 -4.43 23.33
CA GLU A 520 -16.74 -3.05 23.77
C GLU A 520 -15.48 -2.20 23.66
N GLY A 521 -15.54 -1.10 22.92
CA GLY A 521 -14.44 -0.16 22.74
C GLY A 521 -14.83 1.25 23.17
N LYS A 522 -13.95 1.92 23.89
CA LYS A 522 -14.10 3.32 24.31
C LYS A 522 -12.98 4.16 23.71
N ILE A 523 -13.33 5.22 23.01
CA ILE A 523 -12.36 6.14 22.38
C ILE A 523 -12.57 7.59 22.84
N SER A 524 -11.48 8.35 22.89
CA SER A 524 -11.51 9.82 22.90
C SER A 524 -11.61 10.32 21.45
N VAL A 525 -12.61 11.14 21.18
CA VAL A 525 -13.02 11.54 19.82
C VAL A 525 -13.62 12.95 19.83
N PHE A 526 -13.69 13.63 18.68
CA PHE A 526 -14.21 15.00 18.57
C PHE A 526 -13.55 16.01 19.51
N THR A 527 -12.29 15.76 19.90
CA THR A 527 -11.60 16.54 20.96
C THR A 527 -11.29 17.99 20.57
N TYR A 528 -11.45 18.33 19.29
CA TYR A 528 -11.41 19.71 18.79
C TYR A 528 -12.71 20.48 19.02
N ILE A 529 -13.82 19.80 19.30
CA ILE A 529 -15.10 20.38 19.70
C ILE A 529 -15.15 20.49 21.24
N ASN A 530 -14.92 19.37 21.92
CA ASN A 530 -14.78 19.33 23.38
C ASN A 530 -13.78 18.22 23.75
N PRO A 531 -12.68 18.53 24.48
CA PRO A 531 -11.62 17.58 24.77
C PRO A 531 -12.04 16.39 25.65
N LYS A 532 -13.24 16.43 26.25
CA LYS A 532 -13.78 15.38 27.11
C LYS A 532 -14.73 14.43 26.40
N ILE A 533 -15.07 14.66 25.12
CA ILE A 533 -16.00 13.78 24.41
C ILE A 533 -15.37 12.39 24.26
N THR A 534 -16.16 11.37 24.59
CA THR A 534 -15.82 9.97 24.34
C THR A 534 -16.96 9.26 23.67
N HIS A 535 -16.60 8.28 22.83
CA HIS A 535 -17.54 7.39 22.15
C HIS A 535 -17.29 5.97 22.64
N VAL A 536 -18.34 5.33 23.13
CA VAL A 536 -18.35 3.91 23.50
C VAL A 536 -19.19 3.17 22.47
N ARG A 537 -18.62 2.13 21.88
CA ARG A 537 -19.35 1.18 21.04
C ARG A 537 -19.25 -0.21 21.63
N LYS A 538 -20.40 -0.85 21.83
CA LYS A 538 -20.50 -2.26 22.18
C LYS A 538 -21.16 -3.02 21.03
N VAL A 539 -20.56 -4.13 20.62
CA VAL A 539 -21.10 -5.01 19.60
C VAL A 539 -21.23 -6.41 20.16
N THR A 540 -22.46 -6.93 20.16
CA THR A 540 -22.78 -8.31 20.50
C THR A 540 -23.08 -9.08 19.21
N LYS A 541 -22.23 -10.03 18.86
CA LYS A 541 -22.44 -10.98 17.76
C LYS A 541 -22.95 -12.30 18.33
N TYR A 542 -24.18 -12.67 17.99
CA TYR A 542 -24.78 -13.95 18.39
C TYR A 542 -24.16 -15.10 17.60
N LYS A 543 -23.70 -16.14 18.31
CA LYS A 543 -23.02 -17.29 17.73
C LYS A 543 -23.94 -18.09 16.82
N GLY A 544 -23.44 -18.48 15.66
CA GLY A 544 -24.19 -19.26 14.66
C GLY A 544 -25.35 -18.52 13.99
N GLN A 545 -25.60 -17.26 14.34
CA GLN A 545 -26.69 -16.44 13.77
C GLN A 545 -26.13 -15.27 12.99
N LEU A 546 -26.76 -14.88 11.89
CA LEU A 546 -26.40 -13.67 11.15
C LEU A 546 -27.06 -12.45 11.79
N LYS A 547 -26.81 -12.26 13.09
CA LYS A 547 -27.42 -11.26 13.95
C LYS A 547 -26.37 -10.53 14.79
N TRP A 548 -26.44 -9.21 14.80
CA TRP A 548 -25.59 -8.33 15.60
C TRP A 548 -26.45 -7.32 16.36
N LEU A 549 -26.05 -6.97 17.56
CA LEU A 549 -26.57 -5.81 18.31
C LEU A 549 -25.43 -4.82 18.52
N VAL A 550 -25.60 -3.59 18.04
CA VAL A 550 -24.62 -2.51 18.13
C VAL A 550 -25.19 -1.41 19.01
N GLU A 551 -24.54 -1.14 20.13
CA GLU A 551 -24.91 -0.10 21.09
C GLU A 551 -23.85 1.00 21.01
N ASP A 552 -24.24 2.22 20.66
CA ASP A 552 -23.36 3.39 20.64
C ASP A 552 -23.80 4.40 21.69
N ARG A 553 -22.85 4.87 22.49
CA ARG A 553 -23.06 5.94 23.48
C ARG A 553 -22.02 7.03 23.32
N LEU A 554 -22.47 8.28 23.26
CA LEU A 554 -21.59 9.43 23.37
C LEU A 554 -21.67 10.03 24.77
N GLU A 555 -20.53 10.39 25.34
CA GLU A 555 -20.44 11.01 26.66
C GLU A 555 -19.86 12.43 26.51
N ASN A 556 -20.31 13.36 27.36
CA ASN A 556 -19.86 14.76 27.39
C ASN A 556 -20.21 15.60 26.13
N CYS A 557 -21.31 15.27 25.45
CA CYS A 557 -21.82 16.00 24.28
C CYS A 557 -23.34 16.32 24.36
N THR A 558 -23.89 16.47 25.57
CA THR A 558 -25.32 16.74 25.81
C THR A 558 -25.86 17.87 24.94
N GLY A 559 -27.03 17.67 24.34
CA GLY A 559 -27.69 18.63 23.46
C GLY A 559 -27.13 18.71 22.04
N LYS A 560 -26.28 17.77 21.63
CA LYS A 560 -25.79 17.64 20.26
C LYS A 560 -26.33 16.37 19.62
N MET A 561 -26.69 16.45 18.35
CA MET A 561 -27.21 15.32 17.59
C MET A 561 -26.08 14.51 16.95
N ALA A 562 -26.04 13.21 17.24
CA ALA A 562 -25.14 12.25 16.63
C ALA A 562 -25.81 11.48 15.49
N GLN A 563 -24.99 10.88 14.63
CA GLN A 563 -25.45 10.06 13.50
C GLN A 563 -24.69 8.74 13.50
N GLN A 564 -25.38 7.62 13.69
CA GLN A 564 -24.80 6.28 13.52
C GLN A 564 -24.89 5.89 12.04
N CYS A 565 -23.76 5.92 11.33
CA CYS A 565 -23.71 5.72 9.88
C CYS A 565 -23.50 4.25 9.49
N TRP A 566 -24.13 3.84 8.38
CA TRP A 566 -24.06 2.51 7.80
C TRP A 566 -23.91 2.60 6.26
N ASN A 567 -22.86 1.96 5.75
CA ASN A 567 -22.54 1.80 4.34
C ASN A 567 -22.69 0.33 3.96
N ILE A 568 -23.71 0.04 3.15
CA ILE A 568 -24.19 -1.32 2.88
C ILE A 568 -23.92 -1.66 1.42
N ALA A 569 -23.39 -2.86 1.15
CA ALA A 569 -23.21 -3.33 -0.20
C ALA A 569 -24.56 -3.47 -0.93
N PRO A 570 -24.67 -2.99 -2.19
CA PRO A 570 -25.88 -3.14 -2.99
C PRO A 570 -26.37 -4.59 -3.03
N ASN A 571 -27.69 -4.78 -3.11
CA ASN A 571 -28.36 -6.08 -3.15
C ASN A 571 -28.21 -6.95 -1.89
N SER A 572 -27.66 -6.41 -0.80
CA SER A 572 -27.64 -7.13 0.49
C SER A 572 -29.01 -7.09 1.15
N LEU A 573 -29.55 -8.26 1.49
CA LEU A 573 -30.80 -8.38 2.22
C LEU A 573 -30.53 -8.18 3.72
N VAL A 574 -30.68 -6.94 4.18
CA VAL A 574 -30.43 -6.56 5.56
C VAL A 574 -31.68 -5.96 6.21
N GLU A 575 -31.90 -6.32 7.46
CA GLU A 575 -32.87 -5.67 8.35
C GLU A 575 -32.10 -4.93 9.44
N ILE A 576 -32.42 -3.63 9.60
CA ILE A 576 -31.79 -2.77 10.61
C ILE A 576 -32.89 -2.10 11.42
N ILE A 577 -32.93 -2.41 12.72
CA ILE A 577 -33.88 -1.82 13.66
C ILE A 577 -33.08 -1.06 14.71
N ALA A 578 -33.29 0.26 14.79
CA ALA A 578 -32.62 1.11 15.75
C ALA A 578 -33.61 1.70 16.76
N ASN A 579 -33.21 1.75 18.02
CA ASN A 579 -33.97 2.37 19.11
C ASN A 579 -33.06 3.28 19.92
N ASP A 580 -33.54 4.47 20.28
CA ASP A 580 -32.93 5.31 21.30
C ASP A 580 -33.48 4.92 22.68
N THR A 581 -33.22 5.74 23.72
CA THR A 581 -33.68 5.47 25.09
C THR A 581 -35.20 5.38 25.25
N GLN A 582 -36.00 5.87 24.30
CA GLN A 582 -37.46 5.98 24.44
C GLN A 582 -38.26 5.48 23.22
N ASN A 583 -37.69 5.49 22.01
CA ASN A 583 -38.42 5.30 20.76
C ASN A 583 -37.63 4.51 19.71
N THR A 584 -38.35 3.93 18.75
CA THR A 584 -37.75 3.45 17.51
C THR A 584 -37.33 4.64 16.64
N VAL A 585 -36.08 4.61 16.18
CA VAL A 585 -35.49 5.66 15.35
C VAL A 585 -35.59 5.26 13.88
N ASN A 586 -36.19 6.12 13.06
CA ASN A 586 -36.30 5.87 11.63
C ASN A 586 -34.95 6.11 10.93
N ALA A 587 -34.60 5.20 10.03
CA ALA A 587 -33.43 5.36 9.18
C ALA A 587 -33.60 6.56 8.24
N LYS A 588 -32.56 7.38 8.11
CA LYS A 588 -32.44 8.41 7.08
C LYS A 588 -31.42 7.96 6.04
N SER A 589 -31.74 8.11 4.76
CA SER A 589 -30.81 7.80 3.67
C SER A 589 -29.84 8.96 3.43
N PHE A 590 -28.62 8.64 3.03
CA PHE A 590 -27.67 9.61 2.49
C PHE A 590 -26.99 9.06 1.25
N GLU A 591 -26.49 9.98 0.42
CA GLU A 591 -25.69 9.62 -0.74
C GLU A 591 -24.33 9.07 -0.30
N SER A 592 -24.05 7.82 -0.65
CA SER A 592 -22.80 7.14 -0.31
C SER A 592 -22.09 6.69 -1.59
N TYR A 593 -20.82 6.33 -1.44
CA TYR A 593 -19.99 5.87 -2.54
C TYR A 593 -19.10 4.72 -2.09
N TYR A 594 -18.80 3.81 -3.01
CA TYR A 594 -17.85 2.74 -2.82
C TYR A 594 -16.75 2.81 -3.88
N SER A 595 -15.50 2.65 -3.46
CA SER A 595 -14.33 2.68 -4.32
C SER A 595 -13.48 1.44 -4.04
N SER A 596 -13.78 0.35 -4.75
CA SER A 596 -12.97 -0.87 -4.75
C SER A 596 -11.59 -0.68 -5.38
N LEU A 597 -11.52 0.20 -6.39
CA LEU A 597 -10.36 0.41 -7.25
C LEU A 597 -10.02 1.91 -7.30
N TYR A 598 -8.73 2.22 -7.38
CA TYR A 598 -8.26 3.60 -7.41
C TYR A 598 -8.81 4.33 -8.63
N GLY A 599 -9.23 5.57 -8.44
CA GLY A 599 -9.81 6.36 -9.53
C GLY A 599 -11.24 6.01 -9.92
N HIS A 600 -11.81 4.91 -9.41
CA HIS A 600 -13.19 4.51 -9.65
C HIS A 600 -14.03 4.66 -8.39
N LYS A 601 -15.27 5.11 -8.53
CA LYS A 601 -16.25 5.16 -7.44
C LYS A 601 -17.63 4.85 -8.00
N GLU A 602 -18.39 4.08 -7.25
CA GLU A 602 -19.75 3.67 -7.55
C GLU A 602 -20.68 4.36 -6.56
N GLN A 603 -21.73 5.00 -7.06
CA GLN A 603 -22.75 5.58 -6.21
C GLN A 603 -23.56 4.47 -5.54
N GLN A 604 -23.83 4.62 -4.26
CA GLN A 604 -24.69 3.73 -3.48
C GLN A 604 -25.49 4.55 -2.46
N ILE A 605 -26.41 3.91 -1.75
CA ILE A 605 -27.20 4.56 -0.70
C ILE A 605 -26.69 4.04 0.64
N GLY A 606 -26.27 4.97 1.51
CA GLY A 606 -26.03 4.68 2.92
C GLY A 606 -27.25 5.06 3.74
N CYS A 607 -27.29 4.60 4.99
CA CYS A 607 -28.28 5.06 5.96
C CYS A 607 -27.64 5.48 7.27
N TYR A 608 -28.32 6.36 8.00
CA TYR A 608 -27.92 6.73 9.35
C TYR A 608 -29.12 6.88 10.26
N PHE A 609 -28.87 6.76 11.56
CA PHE A 609 -29.86 6.97 12.62
C PHE A 609 -29.38 8.10 13.53
N GLU A 610 -30.28 9.04 13.84
CA GLU A 610 -29.99 10.17 14.71
C GLU A 610 -30.28 9.83 16.17
N PHE A 611 -29.41 10.27 17.07
CA PHE A 611 -29.56 10.08 18.51
C PHE A 611 -28.77 11.14 19.29
N GLU A 612 -29.12 11.40 20.56
CA GLU A 612 -28.39 12.33 21.42
C GLU A 612 -27.36 11.60 22.30
N ASP A 613 -27.82 10.73 23.21
CA ASP A 613 -26.96 10.09 24.20
C ASP A 613 -26.57 8.65 23.81
N GLU A 614 -27.56 7.80 23.54
CA GLU A 614 -27.36 6.38 23.26
C GLU A 614 -28.32 5.89 22.16
N ILE A 615 -27.84 4.94 21.36
CA ILE A 615 -28.64 4.21 20.38
C ILE A 615 -28.29 2.72 20.39
N LYS A 616 -29.30 1.87 20.18
CA LYS A 616 -29.18 0.42 20.06
C LYS A 616 -29.72 -0.04 18.72
N THR A 617 -28.87 -0.67 17.92
CA THR A 617 -29.16 -1.06 16.54
C THR A 617 -28.98 -2.56 16.36
N GLN A 618 -30.07 -3.25 16.07
CA GLN A 618 -30.07 -4.66 15.71
C GLN A 618 -29.90 -4.78 14.20
N ILE A 619 -28.95 -5.60 13.77
CA ILE A 619 -28.68 -5.93 12.37
C ILE A 619 -28.92 -7.42 12.17
N THR A 620 -29.74 -7.76 11.18
CA THR A 620 -29.96 -9.13 10.71
C THR A 620 -29.63 -9.21 9.21
N ILE A 621 -28.86 -10.21 8.79
CA ILE A 621 -28.55 -10.44 7.36
C ILE A 621 -29.23 -11.72 6.88
N ASN A 622 -30.22 -11.57 6.00
CA ASN A 622 -31.06 -12.66 5.48
C ASN A 622 -30.34 -13.50 4.43
#